data_AF-A0A9D8VEZ2-F1
#
_entry.id   AF-A0A9D8VEZ2-F1
#
_cell.length_a   1.000
_cell.length_b   1.000
_cell.length_c   1.000
_cell.angle_alpha   90.00
_cell.angle_beta   90.00
_cell.angle_gamma   90.00
#
_symmetry.space_group_name_H-M   'P 1'
#
loop_
_entity.id
_entity.type
_entity.pdbx_description
1 polymer ?
#
loop_
_entity_poly.entity_id
_entity_poly.type
_entity_poly.pdbx_seq_one_letter_code
_entity_poly.pdbx_strand_id
1 'polypeptide(L)'
;MEHIGSGWQFDVYATGERVRKVPVTPLRMAIRVLRSYPGLLLRPHKLVAKVRKLTAERTAVLKELDRRQLHDYLLANFRNERGVYTQDRVTTLEDVFALSRLDARWVLDRYVQSIKSGWQSGMAETSFNFTVNHGMDRHGRVVVLDVGELSFDRDEALDLVASRFWERAYSVQTLPESLRTYLLRTMAREITPRALMRIWRDAPRRPIAPHAPDRPAYRRERTGEPATVVHA
;
A
#
# COMPACT_ATOMS: atom_id res chain seq x y z
N MET A 1 5.16 17.87 -15.31
CA MET A 1 4.97 16.75 -14.36
C MET A 1 6.35 16.30 -13.92
N GLU A 2 6.61 16.26 -12.62
CA GLU A 2 7.92 15.89 -12.05
C GLU A 2 7.95 14.38 -11.83
N HIS A 3 9.02 13.69 -12.23
CA HIS A 3 9.18 12.27 -11.95
C HIS A 3 9.70 12.08 -10.52
N ILE A 4 8.93 11.40 -9.67
CA ILE A 4 9.23 11.29 -8.23
C ILE A 4 9.56 9.87 -7.77
N GLY A 5 9.38 8.86 -8.62
CA GLY A 5 9.65 7.48 -8.23
C GLY A 5 9.38 6.48 -9.34
N SER A 6 9.89 5.27 -9.15
CA SER A 6 9.73 4.17 -10.11
C SER A 6 9.53 2.86 -9.36
N GLY A 7 8.47 2.13 -9.68
CA GLY A 7 8.28 0.74 -9.30
C GLY A 7 8.65 -0.20 -10.45
N TRP A 8 8.44 -1.50 -10.30
CA TRP A 8 8.67 -2.44 -11.41
C TRP A 8 7.66 -2.25 -12.54
N GLN A 9 6.39 -1.96 -12.21
CA GLN A 9 5.29 -1.87 -13.18
C GLN A 9 4.95 -0.45 -13.60
N PHE A 10 5.31 0.57 -12.81
CA PHE A 10 4.89 1.96 -13.03
C PHE A 10 6.03 2.97 -12.82
N ASP A 11 5.97 4.05 -13.59
CA ASP A 11 6.64 5.33 -13.31
C ASP A 11 5.66 6.24 -12.58
N VAL A 12 6.15 6.96 -11.56
CA VAL A 12 5.34 7.81 -10.69
C VAL A 12 5.71 9.27 -10.92
N TYR A 13 4.72 10.08 -11.25
CA TYR A 13 4.88 11.50 -11.51
C TYR A 13 4.02 12.32 -10.54
N ALA A 14 4.58 13.38 -9.96
CA ALA A 14 3.81 14.35 -9.19
C ALA A 14 2.99 15.26 -10.13
N THR A 15 1.73 15.46 -9.77
CA THR A 15 0.76 16.33 -10.45
C THR A 15 -0.01 17.15 -9.41
N GLY A 16 0.69 18.07 -8.73
CA GLY A 16 0.12 18.87 -7.64
C GLY A 16 -0.16 18.02 -6.39
N GLU A 17 -1.43 18.00 -5.96
CA GLU A 17 -1.90 17.21 -4.82
C GLU A 17 -2.11 15.72 -5.14
N ARG A 18 -1.85 15.31 -6.39
CA ARG A 18 -2.00 13.93 -6.85
C ARG A 18 -0.70 13.38 -7.39
N VAL A 19 -0.65 12.06 -7.51
CA VAL A 19 0.38 11.33 -8.25
C VAL A 19 -0.26 10.62 -9.43
N ARG A 20 0.43 10.62 -10.57
CA ARG A 20 0.07 9.90 -11.79
C ARG A 20 1.02 8.73 -11.96
N LYS A 21 0.48 7.52 -12.07
CA LYS A 21 1.23 6.27 -12.25
C LYS A 21 1.03 5.77 -13.68
N VAL A 22 2.13 5.73 -14.42
CA VAL A 22 2.16 5.38 -15.85
C VAL A 22 2.80 4.00 -16.02
N PRO A 23 2.13 3.03 -16.66
CA PRO A 23 2.70 1.72 -16.93
C PRO A 23 4.03 1.81 -17.67
N VAL A 24 5.03 1.06 -17.22
CA VAL A 24 6.27 0.93 -18.00
C VAL A 24 6.13 -0.13 -19.10
N THR A 25 6.93 0.04 -20.15
CA THR A 25 7.01 -0.93 -21.24
C THR A 25 7.63 -2.24 -20.74
N PRO A 26 7.33 -3.40 -21.37
CA PRO A 26 7.92 -4.68 -21.00
C PRO A 26 9.46 -4.67 -20.98
N LEU A 27 10.10 -3.94 -21.89
CA LEU A 27 11.56 -3.79 -21.92
C LEU A 27 12.08 -3.05 -20.68
N ARG A 28 11.45 -1.92 -20.31
CA ARG A 28 11.83 -1.18 -19.09
C ARG A 28 11.58 -2.02 -17.83
N MET A 29 10.47 -2.77 -17.79
CA MET A 29 10.18 -3.71 -16.71
C MET A 29 11.27 -4.79 -16.61
N ALA A 30 11.69 -5.38 -17.74
CA ALA A 30 12.76 -6.37 -17.78
C ALA A 30 14.08 -5.82 -17.22
N ILE A 31 14.46 -4.59 -17.59
CA ILE A 31 15.66 -3.91 -17.07
C ILE A 31 15.55 -3.74 -15.55
N ARG A 32 14.40 -3.34 -15.02
CA ARG A 32 14.17 -3.16 -13.56
C ARG A 32 14.22 -4.48 -12.80
N VAL A 33 13.60 -5.52 -13.35
CA VAL A 33 13.64 -6.87 -12.79
C VAL A 33 15.09 -7.39 -12.77
N LEU A 34 15.86 -7.18 -13.84
CA LEU A 34 17.28 -7.56 -13.88
C LEU A 34 18.14 -6.80 -12.87
N ARG A 35 17.89 -5.50 -12.65
CA ARG A 35 18.58 -4.74 -11.60
C ARG A 35 18.33 -5.31 -10.21
N SER A 36 17.12 -5.80 -9.96
CA SER A 36 16.73 -6.42 -8.67
C SER A 36 17.20 -7.88 -8.56
N TYR A 37 17.30 -8.58 -9.70
CA TYR A 37 17.65 -10.00 -9.80
C TYR A 37 18.64 -10.24 -10.95
N PRO A 38 19.92 -9.85 -10.79
CA PRO A 38 20.91 -9.93 -11.88
C PRO A 38 21.13 -11.36 -12.39
N GLY A 39 20.93 -12.37 -11.54
CA GLY A 39 21.00 -13.78 -11.93
C GLY A 39 19.98 -14.21 -13.00
N LEU A 40 18.94 -13.41 -13.27
CA LEU A 40 18.01 -13.66 -14.37
C LEU A 40 18.61 -13.36 -15.76
N LEU A 41 19.75 -12.66 -15.83
CA LEU A 41 20.46 -12.40 -17.10
C LEU A 41 20.84 -13.71 -17.80
N LEU A 42 21.26 -14.71 -17.01
CA LEU A 42 21.62 -16.04 -17.49
C LEU A 42 20.40 -16.96 -17.70
N ARG A 43 19.18 -16.47 -17.43
CA ARG A 43 17.93 -17.24 -17.50
C ARG A 43 16.84 -16.42 -18.22
N PRO A 44 17.03 -16.07 -19.50
CA PRO A 44 16.15 -15.15 -20.22
C PRO A 44 14.69 -15.60 -20.27
N HIS A 45 14.43 -16.92 -20.35
CA HIS A 45 13.07 -17.46 -20.29
C HIS A 45 12.36 -17.15 -18.96
N LYS A 46 13.08 -17.20 -17.82
CA LYS A 46 12.52 -16.83 -16.50
C LYS A 46 12.27 -15.34 -16.40
N LEU A 47 13.14 -14.51 -16.97
CA LEU A 47 12.93 -13.05 -17.05
C LEU A 47 11.66 -12.73 -17.85
N VAL A 48 11.52 -13.30 -19.04
CA VAL A 48 10.34 -13.12 -19.89
C VAL A 48 9.08 -13.59 -19.16
N ALA A 49 9.11 -14.77 -18.52
CA ALA A 49 8.00 -15.28 -17.74
C ALA A 49 7.62 -14.33 -16.58
N LYS A 50 8.61 -13.80 -15.84
CA LYS A 50 8.38 -12.85 -14.75
C LYS A 50 7.75 -11.54 -15.26
N VAL A 51 8.25 -10.98 -16.37
CA VAL A 51 7.70 -9.75 -16.99
C VAL A 51 6.27 -9.98 -17.49
N ARG A 52 6.00 -11.12 -18.13
CA ARG A 52 4.64 -11.49 -18.56
C ARG A 52 3.70 -11.64 -17.36
N LYS A 53 4.14 -12.33 -16.31
CA LYS A 53 3.39 -12.49 -15.05
C LYS A 53 3.04 -11.13 -14.44
N LEU A 54 4.02 -10.25 -14.23
CA LEU A 54 3.80 -8.89 -13.71
C LEU A 54 2.86 -8.06 -14.59
N THR A 55 2.94 -8.21 -15.91
CA THR A 55 2.02 -7.51 -16.83
C THR A 55 0.58 -8.04 -16.71
N ALA A 56 0.42 -9.36 -16.58
CA ALA A 56 -0.88 -10.00 -16.41
C ALA A 56 -1.50 -9.64 -15.06
N GLU A 57 -0.74 -9.72 -13.96
CA GLU A 57 -1.17 -9.34 -12.61
C GLU A 57 -1.64 -7.89 -12.57
N ARG A 58 -0.83 -6.95 -13.08
CA ARG A 58 -1.23 -5.53 -13.22
C ARG A 58 -2.58 -5.38 -13.92
N THR A 59 -2.71 -6.05 -15.06
CA THR A 59 -3.91 -5.93 -15.90
C THR A 59 -5.13 -6.50 -15.19
N ALA A 60 -4.98 -7.64 -14.51
CA ALA A 60 -6.04 -8.27 -13.73
C ALA A 60 -6.49 -7.38 -12.56
N VAL A 61 -5.52 -6.85 -11.79
CA VAL A 61 -5.79 -5.95 -10.67
C VAL A 61 -6.56 -4.72 -11.13
N LEU A 62 -6.05 -4.00 -12.15
CA LEU A 62 -6.70 -2.77 -12.60
C LEU A 62 -8.11 -3.03 -13.12
N LYS A 63 -8.33 -4.15 -13.80
CA LYS A 63 -9.65 -4.58 -14.24
C LYS A 63 -10.60 -4.86 -13.08
N GLU A 64 -10.12 -5.50 -12.01
CA GLU A 64 -10.91 -5.73 -10.81
C GLU A 64 -11.22 -4.43 -10.06
N LEU A 65 -10.26 -3.51 -9.99
CA LEU A 65 -10.48 -2.18 -9.41
C LEU A 65 -11.52 -1.37 -10.17
N ASP A 66 -11.54 -1.43 -11.50
CA ASP A 66 -12.56 -0.76 -12.32
C ASP A 66 -13.97 -1.33 -12.11
N ARG A 67 -14.06 -2.61 -11.74
CA ARG A 67 -15.34 -3.31 -11.51
C ARG A 67 -15.89 -3.09 -10.11
N ARG A 68 -15.04 -2.75 -9.15
CA ARG A 68 -15.39 -2.69 -7.73
C ARG A 68 -15.69 -1.27 -7.30
N GLN A 69 -16.76 -1.11 -6.51
CA GLN A 69 -17.04 0.14 -5.81
C GLN A 69 -16.31 0.14 -4.48
N LEU A 70 -15.01 0.39 -4.52
CA LEU A 70 -14.21 0.57 -3.32
C LEU A 70 -14.45 1.96 -2.72
N HIS A 71 -14.26 2.07 -1.42
CA HIS A 71 -14.17 3.40 -0.82
C HIS A 71 -12.96 4.14 -1.33
N ASP A 72 -13.18 5.37 -1.78
CA ASP A 72 -12.14 6.21 -2.33
C ASP A 72 -10.92 6.30 -1.40
N TYR A 73 -11.11 6.36 -0.08
CA TYR A 73 -9.99 6.49 0.86
C TYR A 73 -9.05 5.27 0.88
N LEU A 74 -9.52 4.05 0.58
CA LEU A 74 -8.70 2.84 0.70
C LEU A 74 -7.48 2.87 -0.21
N LEU A 75 -7.65 3.49 -1.38
CA LEU A 75 -6.64 3.60 -2.43
C LEU A 75 -6.30 5.06 -2.74
N ALA A 76 -6.46 5.96 -1.76
CA ALA A 76 -6.15 7.38 -1.91
C ALA A 76 -6.85 8.04 -3.12
N ASN A 77 -8.18 8.00 -3.17
CA ASN A 77 -9.01 8.53 -4.25
C ASN A 77 -8.59 8.02 -5.65
N PHE A 78 -8.36 6.71 -5.77
CA PHE A 78 -7.92 6.06 -6.99
C PHE A 78 -8.84 6.33 -8.20
N ARG A 79 -8.23 6.65 -9.34
CA ARG A 79 -8.92 6.81 -10.64
C ARG A 79 -8.07 6.18 -11.74
N ASN A 80 -8.60 5.18 -12.44
CA ASN A 80 -7.93 4.50 -13.54
C ASN A 80 -8.49 4.93 -14.90
N GLU A 81 -7.59 5.28 -15.81
CA GLU A 81 -7.87 5.69 -17.18
C GLU A 81 -6.99 4.87 -18.12
N ARG A 82 -7.54 3.76 -18.64
CA ARG A 82 -6.87 2.89 -19.63
C ARG A 82 -5.50 2.39 -19.16
N GLY A 83 -5.38 2.04 -17.88
CA GLY A 83 -4.16 1.49 -17.30
C GLY A 83 -3.20 2.52 -16.71
N VAL A 84 -3.41 3.82 -17.00
CA VAL A 84 -2.77 4.92 -16.27
C VAL A 84 -3.70 5.31 -15.15
N TYR A 85 -3.21 5.43 -13.92
CA TYR A 85 -4.07 5.82 -12.82
C TYR A 85 -3.50 6.96 -11.99
N THR A 86 -4.39 7.61 -11.25
CA THR A 86 -4.03 8.67 -10.30
C THR A 86 -4.48 8.32 -8.89
N GLN A 87 -3.74 8.82 -7.92
CA GLN A 87 -4.04 8.76 -6.50
C GLN A 87 -3.73 10.12 -5.87
N ASP A 88 -4.34 10.44 -4.74
CA ASP A 88 -3.90 11.56 -3.92
C ASP A 88 -2.48 11.33 -3.43
N ARG A 89 -1.72 12.42 -3.35
CA ARG A 89 -0.38 12.41 -2.80
C ARG A 89 -0.49 12.27 -1.28
N VAL A 90 0.11 11.22 -0.76
CA VAL A 90 0.20 10.93 0.67
C VAL A 90 1.67 10.86 1.11
N THR A 91 1.90 10.82 2.41
CA THR A 91 3.25 10.59 2.96
C THR A 91 3.42 9.08 3.14
N THR A 92 4.47 8.46 2.60
CA THR A 92 4.67 7.01 2.74
C THR A 92 4.81 6.64 4.22
N LEU A 93 4.53 5.38 4.59
CA LEU A 93 4.73 4.99 5.99
C LEU A 93 6.21 5.02 6.39
N GLU A 94 7.12 4.73 5.46
CA GLU A 94 8.56 4.95 5.64
C GLU A 94 8.88 6.37 6.11
N ASP A 95 8.40 7.37 5.37
CA ASP A 95 8.59 8.77 5.71
C ASP A 95 7.89 9.12 7.03
N VAL A 96 6.70 8.58 7.29
CA VAL A 96 5.97 8.76 8.55
C VAL A 96 6.77 8.24 9.75
N PHE A 97 7.40 7.08 9.65
CA PHE A 97 8.23 6.54 10.73
C PHE A 97 9.54 7.31 10.92
N ALA A 98 10.08 7.92 9.86
CA ALA A 98 11.24 8.80 9.94
C ALA A 98 10.91 10.12 10.68
N LEU A 99 9.64 10.56 10.68
CA LEU A 99 9.19 11.70 11.45
C LEU A 99 9.03 11.32 12.94
N SER A 100 9.91 11.82 13.80
CA SER A 100 9.95 11.53 15.25
C SER A 100 8.74 11.98 16.07
N ARG A 101 7.72 12.57 15.43
CA ARG A 101 6.60 13.25 16.09
C ARG A 101 5.36 12.37 16.29
N LEU A 102 5.29 11.21 15.63
CA LEU A 102 4.12 10.34 15.70
C LEU A 102 4.41 9.10 16.55
N ASP A 103 3.40 8.67 17.30
CA ASP A 103 3.45 7.39 17.98
C ASP A 103 3.45 6.26 16.94
N ALA A 104 4.61 5.64 16.76
CA ALA A 104 4.78 4.55 15.80
C ALA A 104 3.83 3.38 16.06
N ARG A 105 3.45 3.09 17.31
CA ARG A 105 2.48 2.02 17.62
C ARG A 105 1.09 2.36 17.09
N TRP A 106 0.68 3.63 17.22
CA TRP A 106 -0.56 4.10 16.64
C TRP A 106 -0.57 3.97 15.10
N VAL A 107 0.54 4.29 14.43
CA VAL A 107 0.66 4.10 12.98
C VAL A 107 0.51 2.62 12.60
N LEU A 108 1.15 1.72 13.35
CA LEU A 108 1.04 0.27 13.15
C LEU A 108 -0.39 -0.22 13.39
N ASP A 109 -1.09 0.29 14.39
CA ASP A 109 -2.52 -0.03 14.60
C ASP A 109 -3.36 0.41 13.41
N ARG A 110 -3.10 1.60 12.86
CA ARG A 110 -3.80 2.09 11.65
C ARG A 110 -3.50 1.23 10.43
N TYR A 111 -2.29 0.71 10.29
CA TYR A 111 -1.96 -0.27 9.25
C TYR A 111 -2.73 -1.58 9.42
N VAL A 112 -2.83 -2.11 10.64
CA VAL A 112 -3.64 -3.31 10.92
C VAL A 112 -5.13 -3.07 10.61
N GLN A 113 -5.63 -1.85 10.86
CA GLN A 113 -6.97 -1.47 10.47
C GLN A 113 -7.13 -1.35 8.95
N SER A 114 -6.15 -0.83 8.21
CA SER A 114 -6.25 -0.74 6.74
C SER A 114 -6.32 -2.12 6.09
N ILE A 115 -5.60 -3.12 6.62
CA ILE A 115 -5.73 -4.52 6.19
C ILE A 115 -7.18 -5.00 6.33
N LYS A 116 -7.77 -4.80 7.52
CA LYS A 116 -9.16 -5.22 7.80
C LYS A 116 -10.17 -4.49 6.92
N SER A 117 -9.98 -3.19 6.67
CA SER A 117 -10.83 -2.42 5.75
C SER A 117 -10.70 -2.90 4.30
N GLY A 118 -9.51 -3.35 3.89
CA GLY A 118 -9.29 -4.04 2.61
C GLY A 118 -10.13 -5.31 2.53
N TRP A 119 -10.07 -6.18 3.54
CA TRP A 119 -10.85 -7.42 3.58
C TRP A 119 -12.36 -7.16 3.53
N GLN A 120 -12.84 -6.15 4.26
CA GLN A 120 -14.24 -5.71 4.21
C GLN A 120 -14.69 -5.25 2.82
N SER A 121 -13.74 -4.94 1.93
CA SER A 121 -13.96 -4.55 0.55
C SER A 121 -13.59 -5.66 -0.46
N GLY A 122 -13.29 -6.86 0.04
CA GLY A 122 -12.94 -8.03 -0.75
C GLY A 122 -11.59 -7.94 -1.45
N MET A 123 -10.61 -7.26 -0.84
CA MET A 123 -9.23 -7.17 -1.34
C MET A 123 -8.21 -7.43 -0.21
N ALA A 124 -7.04 -7.95 -0.55
CA ALA A 124 -5.92 -8.12 0.37
C ALA A 124 -4.60 -7.64 -0.28
N GLU A 125 -3.70 -7.10 0.53
CA GLU A 125 -2.29 -6.93 0.13
C GLU A 125 -1.58 -8.29 0.20
N THR A 126 -0.74 -8.61 -0.78
CA THR A 126 -0.05 -9.90 -0.85
C THR A 126 1.39 -9.86 -0.34
N SER A 127 2.04 -8.69 -0.28
CA SER A 127 3.44 -8.57 0.13
C SER A 127 3.66 -8.14 1.58
N PHE A 128 2.67 -7.46 2.18
CA PHE A 128 2.74 -6.83 3.50
C PHE A 128 3.91 -5.84 3.67
N ASN A 129 4.44 -5.30 2.57
CA ASN A 129 5.56 -4.37 2.58
C ASN A 129 5.10 -2.92 2.84
N PHE A 130 4.52 -2.70 4.03
CA PHE A 130 3.76 -1.49 4.36
C PHE A 130 4.54 -0.18 4.30
N THR A 131 5.87 -0.17 4.45
CA THR A 131 6.66 1.07 4.48
C THR A 131 6.55 1.85 3.16
N VAL A 132 6.56 1.14 2.03
CA VAL A 132 6.52 1.74 0.68
C VAL A 132 5.17 1.55 -0.02
N ASN A 133 4.44 0.48 0.31
CA ASN A 133 3.15 0.18 -0.32
C ASN A 133 1.98 0.89 0.32
N HIS A 134 2.18 1.53 1.48
CA HIS A 134 1.16 2.29 2.16
C HIS A 134 1.64 3.71 2.45
N GLY A 135 0.67 4.60 2.62
CA GLY A 135 0.92 5.94 3.08
C GLY A 135 -0.16 6.43 4.03
N MET A 136 0.10 7.57 4.67
CA MET A 136 -0.82 8.28 5.53
C MET A 136 -1.34 9.52 4.82
N ASP A 137 -2.66 9.62 4.71
CA ASP A 137 -3.32 10.79 4.14
C ASP A 137 -3.43 11.96 5.13
N ARG A 138 -3.95 13.09 4.67
CA ARG A 138 -4.15 14.30 5.49
C ARG A 138 -5.13 14.12 6.67
N HIS A 139 -5.88 13.02 6.68
CA HIS A 139 -6.84 12.68 7.73
C HIS A 139 -6.27 11.65 8.73
N GLY A 140 -4.98 11.30 8.61
CA GLY A 140 -4.34 10.31 9.46
C GLY A 140 -4.78 8.87 9.17
N ARG A 141 -5.36 8.62 7.98
CA ARG A 141 -5.77 7.29 7.54
C ARG A 141 -4.62 6.63 6.79
N VAL A 142 -4.42 5.33 7.03
CA VAL A 142 -3.49 4.51 6.25
C VAL A 142 -4.20 4.00 5.01
N VAL A 143 -3.57 4.21 3.86
CA VAL A 143 -4.13 3.95 2.51
C VAL A 143 -3.12 3.16 1.69
N VAL A 144 -3.60 2.34 0.75
CA VAL A 144 -2.74 1.55 -0.15
C VAL A 144 -2.28 2.42 -1.31
N LEU A 145 -0.97 2.40 -1.56
CA LEU A 145 -0.33 3.06 -2.69
C LEU A 145 -0.05 2.10 -3.83
N ASP A 146 0.51 0.92 -3.55
CA ASP A 146 0.84 -0.04 -4.61
C ASP A 146 -0.31 -1.01 -4.84
N VAL A 147 -1.10 -0.74 -5.88
CA VAL A 147 -2.18 -1.66 -6.27
C VAL A 147 -1.65 -2.93 -6.92
N GLY A 148 -0.42 -2.94 -7.44
CA GLY A 148 0.16 -4.08 -8.15
C GLY A 148 0.35 -5.33 -7.28
N GLU A 149 0.30 -5.17 -5.96
CA GLU A 149 0.42 -6.24 -4.96
C GLU A 149 -0.90 -6.48 -4.20
N LEU A 150 -2.03 -6.18 -4.86
CA LEU A 150 -3.36 -6.55 -4.37
C LEU A 150 -3.80 -7.89 -4.95
N SER A 151 -4.45 -8.69 -4.12
CA SER A 151 -5.26 -9.83 -4.54
C SER A 151 -6.73 -9.57 -4.22
N PHE A 152 -7.58 -10.12 -5.08
CA PHE A 152 -9.03 -10.15 -4.93
C PHE A 152 -9.54 -11.58 -4.71
N ASP A 153 -8.61 -12.54 -4.61
CA ASP A 153 -8.89 -13.94 -4.31
C ASP A 153 -8.81 -14.14 -2.79
N ARG A 154 -9.95 -14.55 -2.21
CA ARG A 154 -10.05 -14.79 -0.78
C ARG A 154 -9.18 -15.96 -0.34
N ASP A 155 -9.06 -16.99 -1.18
CA ASP A 155 -8.34 -18.21 -0.83
C ASP A 155 -6.82 -17.93 -0.85
N GLU A 156 -6.34 -17.13 -1.81
CA GLU A 156 -4.97 -16.61 -1.77
C GLU A 156 -4.71 -15.78 -0.50
N ALA A 157 -5.63 -14.88 -0.13
CA ALA A 157 -5.52 -14.11 1.10
C ALA A 157 -5.52 -15.02 2.34
N LEU A 158 -6.31 -16.08 2.33
CA LEU A 158 -6.39 -17.07 3.42
C LEU A 158 -5.06 -17.82 3.58
N ASP A 159 -4.46 -18.25 2.48
CA ASP A 159 -3.16 -18.94 2.47
C ASP A 159 -2.04 -18.04 3.02
N LEU A 160 -2.01 -16.78 2.59
CA LEU A 160 -1.06 -15.79 3.12
C LEU A 160 -1.26 -15.56 4.62
N VAL A 161 -2.51 -15.53 5.07
CA VAL A 161 -2.83 -15.31 6.49
C VAL A 161 -2.52 -16.54 7.35
N ALA A 162 -2.87 -17.74 6.87
CA ALA A 162 -2.59 -18.99 7.56
C ALA A 162 -1.09 -19.26 7.68
N SER A 163 -0.33 -18.93 6.63
CA SER A 163 1.14 -19.06 6.63
C SER A 163 1.87 -17.92 7.35
N ARG A 164 1.14 -16.92 7.86
CA ARG A 164 1.68 -15.72 8.53
C ARG A 164 2.73 -15.03 7.66
N PHE A 165 2.45 -14.90 6.36
CA PHE A 165 3.41 -14.39 5.37
C PHE A 165 4.02 -13.03 5.76
N TRP A 166 3.24 -12.17 6.43
CA TRP A 166 3.67 -10.86 6.94
C TRP A 166 4.91 -10.93 7.84
N GLU A 167 5.18 -12.04 8.53
CA GLU A 167 6.38 -12.16 9.37
C GLU A 167 7.67 -12.06 8.55
N ARG A 168 7.60 -12.40 7.27
CA ARG A 168 8.74 -12.40 6.34
C ARG A 168 8.85 -11.12 5.52
N ALA A 169 7.89 -10.21 5.67
CA ALA A 169 7.89 -8.96 4.92
C ALA A 169 9.09 -8.10 5.31
N TYR A 170 9.73 -7.49 4.31
CA TYR A 170 10.92 -6.67 4.51
C TYR A 170 10.67 -5.54 5.52
N SER A 171 9.56 -4.83 5.38
CA SER A 171 9.10 -3.79 6.31
C SER A 171 9.02 -4.25 7.76
N VAL A 172 8.65 -5.50 8.03
CA VAL A 172 8.59 -6.07 9.39
C VAL A 172 9.99 -6.37 9.92
N GLN A 173 10.87 -6.87 9.05
CA GLN A 173 12.24 -7.25 9.41
C GLN A 173 13.13 -6.03 9.73
N THR A 174 12.83 -4.87 9.14
CA THR A 174 13.59 -3.63 9.34
C THR A 174 13.07 -2.74 10.47
N LEU A 175 11.96 -3.10 11.11
CA LEU A 175 11.46 -2.36 12.28
C LEU A 175 12.41 -2.49 13.49
N PRO A 176 12.52 -1.45 14.34
CA PRO A 176 13.11 -1.59 15.67
C PRO A 176 12.45 -2.72 16.46
N GLU A 177 13.24 -3.47 17.25
CA GLU A 177 12.79 -4.69 17.94
C GLU A 177 11.48 -4.52 18.72
N SER A 178 11.34 -3.40 19.44
CA SER A 178 10.17 -3.10 20.25
C SER A 178 8.90 -2.91 19.41
N LEU A 179 9.01 -2.26 18.25
CA LEU A 179 7.92 -2.05 17.30
C LEU A 179 7.62 -3.32 16.51
N ARG A 180 8.64 -4.08 16.12
CA ARG A 180 8.48 -5.39 15.48
C ARG A 180 7.71 -6.35 16.40
N THR A 181 8.14 -6.48 17.65
CA THR A 181 7.46 -7.29 18.66
C THR A 181 6.00 -6.86 18.85
N TYR A 182 5.76 -5.55 18.92
CA TYR A 182 4.42 -4.99 19.02
C TYR A 182 3.54 -5.36 17.82
N LEU A 183 4.05 -5.14 16.60
CA LEU A 183 3.32 -5.43 15.36
C LEU A 183 3.02 -6.92 15.25
N LEU A 184 4.00 -7.80 15.47
CA LEU A 184 3.82 -9.24 15.37
C LEU A 184 2.75 -9.76 16.33
N ARG A 185 2.74 -9.28 17.58
CA ARG A 185 1.68 -9.62 18.55
C ARG A 185 0.31 -9.13 18.10
N THR A 186 0.24 -7.90 17.59
CA THR A 186 -1.02 -7.31 17.12
C THR A 186 -1.56 -8.02 15.89
N MET A 187 -0.72 -8.29 14.89
CA MET A 187 -1.06 -9.07 13.69
C MET A 187 -1.50 -10.48 14.06
N ALA A 188 -0.78 -11.18 14.94
CA ALA A 188 -1.15 -12.52 15.38
C ALA A 188 -2.54 -12.58 16.05
N ARG A 189 -2.94 -11.51 16.74
CA ARG A 189 -4.25 -11.41 17.39
C ARG A 189 -5.36 -11.02 16.40
N GLU A 190 -5.10 -10.05 15.53
CA GLU A 190 -6.12 -9.39 14.71
C GLU A 190 -6.27 -9.99 13.31
N ILE A 191 -5.15 -10.41 12.70
CA ILE A 191 -5.04 -10.86 11.32
C ILE A 191 -5.00 -12.39 11.34
N THR A 192 -6.18 -13.00 11.50
CA THR A 192 -6.34 -14.47 11.58
C THR A 192 -7.23 -14.99 10.47
N PRO A 193 -7.13 -16.29 10.10
CA PRO A 193 -8.03 -16.91 9.13
C PRO A 193 -9.52 -16.72 9.50
N ARG A 194 -9.85 -16.87 10.79
CA ARG A 194 -11.20 -16.66 11.31
C ARG A 194 -11.66 -15.20 11.14
N ALA A 195 -10.79 -14.23 11.42
CA ALA A 195 -11.10 -12.82 11.23
C ALA A 195 -11.35 -12.50 9.75
N LEU A 196 -10.46 -12.99 8.86
CA LEU A 196 -10.60 -12.86 7.41
C LEU A 196 -11.95 -13.42 6.94
N MET A 197 -12.25 -14.69 7.23
CA MET A 197 -13.52 -15.32 6.81
C MET A 197 -14.75 -14.58 7.33
N ARG A 198 -14.69 -14.02 8.55
CA ARG A 198 -15.79 -13.28 9.15
C ARG A 198 -16.05 -11.94 8.49
N ILE A 199 -14.99 -11.20 8.14
CA ILE A 199 -15.13 -9.81 7.65
C ILE A 199 -15.00 -9.67 6.14
N TRP A 200 -14.47 -10.69 5.47
CA TRP A 200 -14.36 -10.69 4.02
C TRP A 200 -15.74 -10.59 3.42
N ARG A 201 -15.95 -9.55 2.62
CA ARG A 201 -17.15 -9.41 1.82
C ARG A 201 -16.74 -9.58 0.38
N ASP A 202 -17.25 -10.64 -0.23
CA ASP A 202 -17.23 -10.74 -1.69
C ASP A 202 -17.96 -9.49 -2.21
N ALA A 203 -17.22 -8.61 -2.91
CA ALA A 203 -17.60 -7.21 -3.11
C ALA A 203 -19.10 -7.03 -3.46
N PRO A 204 -19.92 -6.40 -2.58
CA PRO A 204 -21.30 -6.07 -2.89
C PRO A 204 -21.47 -4.60 -3.37
N ARG A 205 -22.55 -4.37 -4.14
CA ARG A 205 -22.92 -3.16 -4.92
C ARG A 205 -23.06 -1.81 -4.18
N ARG A 206 -22.62 -1.61 -2.93
CA ARG A 206 -22.64 -0.28 -2.27
C ARG A 206 -21.52 -0.08 -1.22
N PRO A 207 -20.94 1.13 -1.13
CA PRO A 207 -19.93 1.47 -0.11
C PRO A 207 -20.50 1.50 1.33
N ILE A 208 -19.82 0.85 2.29
CA ILE A 208 -20.05 0.94 3.75
C ILE A 208 -19.35 2.17 4.35
N ALA A 209 -20.05 3.17 4.89
CA ALA A 209 -19.43 4.39 5.42
C ALA A 209 -18.15 4.14 6.26
N PRO A 210 -17.07 4.93 6.08
CA PRO A 210 -15.82 4.75 6.81
C PRO A 210 -16.02 4.89 8.33
N HIS A 211 -15.29 4.11 9.11
CA HIS A 211 -15.12 4.39 10.54
C HIS A 211 -14.43 5.76 10.68
N ALA A 212 -15.13 6.72 11.28
CA ALA A 212 -14.54 8.02 11.61
C ALA A 212 -13.38 7.82 12.61
N PRO A 213 -12.25 8.53 12.46
CA PRO A 213 -11.17 8.43 13.43
C PRO A 213 -11.55 9.13 14.74
N ASP A 214 -11.37 8.44 15.87
CA ASP A 214 -11.66 8.96 17.22
C ASP A 214 -10.70 10.06 17.74
N ARG A 215 -9.74 10.57 16.94
CA ARG A 215 -8.71 11.55 17.39
C ARG A 215 -8.21 12.49 16.26
N PRO A 216 -7.65 13.68 16.59
CA PRO A 216 -7.73 14.88 15.75
C PRO A 216 -6.82 14.89 14.52
N ALA A 217 -7.19 15.74 13.56
CA ALA A 217 -6.56 15.92 12.26
C ALA A 217 -5.09 16.32 12.37
N TYR A 218 -4.24 15.60 11.65
CA TYR A 218 -2.84 15.95 11.42
C TYR A 218 -2.77 17.26 10.62
N ARG A 219 -2.43 18.37 11.29
CA ARG A 219 -2.16 19.64 10.61
C ARG A 219 -0.71 19.61 10.15
N ARG A 220 -0.48 19.50 8.84
CA ARG A 220 0.83 19.87 8.26
C ARG A 220 1.05 21.34 8.57
N GLU A 221 1.93 21.64 9.52
CA GLU A 221 2.49 22.99 9.61
C GLU A 221 3.22 23.25 8.29
N ARG A 222 2.80 24.30 7.57
CA ARG A 222 3.54 24.80 6.42
C ARG A 222 4.89 25.25 6.95
N THR A 223 5.92 24.44 6.77
CA THR A 223 7.30 24.84 7.04
C THR A 223 7.66 25.96 6.07
N GLY A 224 7.56 27.20 6.55
CA GLY A 224 7.84 28.42 5.79
C GLY A 224 7.96 29.71 6.62
N GLU A 225 7.77 29.68 7.95
CA GLU A 225 7.96 30.87 8.79
C GLU A 225 8.93 30.58 9.95
N PRO A 226 9.94 31.44 10.20
CA PRO A 226 10.78 31.34 11.37
C PRO A 226 9.97 31.69 12.62
N ALA A 227 9.96 30.79 13.61
CA ALA A 227 9.31 30.99 14.89
C ALA A 227 9.89 32.23 15.58
N THR A 228 9.09 33.29 15.68
CA THR A 228 9.40 34.43 16.54
C THR A 228 8.91 34.08 17.94
N VAL A 229 9.84 33.92 18.87
CA VAL A 229 9.52 33.72 20.29
C VAL A 229 9.04 35.05 20.84
N VAL A 230 7.73 35.18 21.09
CA VAL A 230 7.18 36.27 21.89
C VAL A 230 7.09 35.77 23.32
N HIS A 231 7.98 36.28 24.18
CA HIS A 231 7.84 36.15 25.62
C HIS A 231 6.74 37.10 26.09
N ALA A 232 5.75 36.55 26.77
CA ALA A 232 4.89 37.26 27.71
C ALA A 232 4.89 36.47 29.02
#